data_AF-C3Y9J2-F1
#
_entry.id   AF-C3Y9J2-F1
#
_cell.length_a   1.000
_cell.length_b   1.000
_cell.length_c   1.000
_cell.angle_alpha   90.00
_cell.angle_beta   90.00
_cell.angle_gamma   90.00
#
_symmetry.space_group_name_H-M   'P 1'
#
loop_
_entity.id
_entity.type
_entity.pdbx_description
1 polymer ?
#
loop_
_entity_poly.entity_id
_entity_poly.type
_entity_poly.pdbx_seq_one_letter_code
_entity_poly.pdbx_strand_id
1 'polypeptide(L)'
;PRTQQKLIPWLRQRVSSGQVPGVEWVDEPRGVVKIQWPRKSQHDYNVNQDGAIFKEWAVHTGMYTEGVDTPDPSRWETNFRCVMNESTEAEYLRDQSQEQGDSPYRVYRLSPSS
;
A
#
# COMPACT_ATOMS: atom_id res chain seq x y z
N PRO A 1 -9.87 5.47 22.96
CA PRO A 1 -10.01 5.67 21.50
C PRO A 1 -8.66 5.58 20.80
N ARG A 2 -8.42 4.52 20.01
CA ARG A 2 -7.21 4.44 19.17
C ARG A 2 -7.37 5.45 18.05
N THR A 3 -6.69 6.58 18.11
CA THR A 3 -6.55 7.51 16.99
C THR A 3 -5.77 6.77 15.90
N GLN A 4 -6.48 6.19 14.94
CA GLN A 4 -5.85 5.57 13.78
C GLN A 4 -5.14 6.66 12.98
N GLN A 5 -3.84 6.46 12.77
CA GLN A 5 -3.03 7.35 11.95
C GLN A 5 -3.58 7.36 10.52
N LYS A 6 -3.59 8.53 9.87
CA LYS A 6 -3.93 8.69 8.44
C LYS A 6 -2.99 7.86 7.57
N LEU A 7 -3.45 7.52 6.36
CA LEU A 7 -2.73 6.64 5.45
C LEU A 7 -1.30 7.11 5.15
N ILE A 8 -1.09 8.39 4.83
CA ILE A 8 0.23 8.84 4.33
C ILE A 8 1.30 8.74 5.41
N PRO A 9 1.14 9.31 6.62
CA PRO A 9 2.11 9.12 7.69
C PRO A 9 2.35 7.63 8.04
N TRP A 10 1.30 6.80 8.01
CA TRP A 10 1.42 5.37 8.27
C TRP A 10 2.23 4.65 7.17
N LEU A 11 1.96 4.96 5.90
CA LEU A 11 2.64 4.36 4.76
C LEU A 11 4.12 4.72 4.76
N ARG A 12 4.47 5.99 5.05
CA ARG A 12 5.88 6.40 5.20
C ARG A 12 6.60 5.57 6.25
N GLN A 13 5.99 5.36 7.42
CA GLN A 13 6.56 4.53 8.48
C GLN A 13 6.78 3.08 8.01
N ARG A 14 5.81 2.51 7.29
CA ARG A 14 5.90 1.13 6.77
C ARG A 14 6.96 0.95 5.70
N VAL A 15 7.14 1.95 4.83
CA VAL A 15 8.20 1.90 3.81
C VAL A 15 9.57 2.05 4.47
N SER A 16 9.73 2.99 5.41
CA SER A 16 11.00 3.19 6.12
C SER A 16 11.37 2.04 7.05
N SER A 17 10.42 1.18 7.49
CA SER A 17 10.77 -0.02 8.24
C SER A 17 11.40 -1.10 7.35
N GLY A 18 11.14 -1.08 6.03
CA GLY A 18 11.62 -2.09 5.08
C GLY A 18 11.04 -3.48 5.32
N GLN A 19 10.00 -3.61 6.15
CA GLN A 19 9.44 -4.90 6.56
C GLN A 19 8.29 -5.37 5.68
N VAL A 20 7.74 -4.48 4.84
CA VAL A 20 6.59 -4.80 3.98
C VAL A 20 7.10 -5.19 2.59
N PRO A 21 6.93 -6.47 2.16
CA PRO A 21 7.32 -6.90 0.82
C PRO A 21 6.66 -6.07 -0.26
N GLY A 22 7.41 -5.81 -1.34
CA GLY A 22 6.90 -5.07 -2.49
C GLY A 22 6.71 -3.57 -2.28
N VAL A 23 7.13 -3.03 -1.14
CA VAL A 23 7.03 -1.60 -0.82
C VAL A 23 8.42 -1.04 -0.50
N GLU A 24 8.89 -0.08 -1.28
CA GLU A 24 10.23 0.47 -1.13
C GLU A 24 10.33 1.95 -1.50
N TRP A 25 11.29 2.64 -0.90
CA TRP A 25 11.65 4.00 -1.31
C TRP A 25 12.40 3.97 -2.63
N VAL A 26 11.92 4.73 -3.61
CA VAL A 26 12.68 5.08 -4.83
C VAL A 26 13.55 6.31 -4.57
N ASP A 27 13.01 7.28 -3.82
CA ASP A 27 13.70 8.50 -3.40
C ASP A 27 13.09 8.95 -2.06
N GLU A 28 13.64 8.47 -0.94
CA GLU A 28 13.16 8.79 0.41
C GLU A 28 13.17 10.30 0.72
N PRO A 29 14.24 11.07 0.40
CA PRO A 29 14.24 12.52 0.59
C PRO A 29 13.09 13.24 -0.13
N ARG A 30 12.69 12.78 -1.32
CA ARG A 30 11.55 13.32 -2.06
C ARG A 30 10.22 12.63 -1.76
N GLY A 31 10.21 11.63 -0.87
CA GLY A 31 9.03 10.86 -0.51
C GLY A 31 8.47 10.00 -1.66
N VAL A 32 9.30 9.57 -2.60
CA VAL A 32 8.87 8.74 -3.73
C VAL A 32 8.92 7.27 -3.35
N VAL A 33 7.77 6.62 -3.33
CA VAL A 33 7.59 5.20 -2.98
C VAL A 33 7.15 4.39 -4.19
N LYS A 34 7.66 3.17 -4.33
CA LYS A 34 7.17 2.14 -5.25
C LYS A 34 6.41 1.09 -4.45
N ILE A 35 5.22 0.75 -4.94
CA ILE A 35 4.34 -0.29 -4.38
C ILE A 35 4.05 -1.30 -5.48
N GLN A 36 4.44 -2.56 -5.29
CA GLN A 36 4.05 -3.66 -6.16
C GLN A 36 2.53 -3.79 -6.18
N TRP A 37 1.97 -3.93 -7.37
CA TRP A 37 0.52 -3.96 -7.59
C TRP A 37 0.12 -5.14 -8.50
N PRO A 38 0.46 -6.38 -8.11
CA PRO A 38 0.21 -7.58 -8.89
C PRO A 38 -1.29 -7.77 -9.17
N ARG A 39 -1.57 -8.30 -10.36
CA ARG A 39 -2.95 -8.65 -10.73
C ARG A 39 -3.34 -9.92 -10.00
N LYS A 40 -4.44 -9.88 -9.26
CA LYS A 40 -4.99 -11.03 -8.52
C LYS A 40 -5.31 -12.25 -9.38
N SER A 41 -5.43 -12.09 -10.69
CA SER A 41 -5.65 -13.18 -11.63
C SER A 41 -4.38 -13.95 -12.00
N GLN A 42 -3.20 -13.58 -11.49
CA GLN A 42 -2.01 -14.41 -11.61
C GLN A 42 -2.13 -15.64 -10.70
N HIS A 43 -1.75 -16.81 -11.23
CA HIS A 43 -1.96 -18.14 -10.60
C HIS A 43 -1.27 -18.28 -9.23
N ASP A 44 -0.32 -17.39 -8.91
CA ASP A 44 0.54 -17.45 -7.72
C ASP A 44 0.35 -16.26 -6.75
N TYR A 45 -0.78 -15.54 -6.80
CA TYR A 45 -1.02 -14.40 -5.90
C TYR A 45 -1.04 -14.83 -4.42
N ASN A 46 -0.04 -14.37 -3.67
CA ASN A 46 0.13 -14.61 -2.25
C ASN A 46 -0.18 -13.35 -1.45
N VAL A 47 -1.30 -13.33 -0.71
CA VAL A 47 -1.71 -12.16 0.10
C VAL A 47 -0.64 -11.66 1.07
N ASN A 48 0.22 -12.53 1.60
CA ASN A 48 1.26 -12.15 2.56
C ASN A 48 2.51 -11.58 1.89
N GLN A 49 2.64 -11.68 0.56
CA GLN A 49 3.74 -11.11 -0.22
C GLN A 49 3.23 -10.01 -1.15
N ASP A 50 2.30 -10.36 -2.03
CA ASP A 50 1.70 -9.51 -3.07
C ASP A 50 0.65 -8.53 -2.53
N GLY A 51 0.03 -8.86 -1.39
CA GLY A 51 -1.02 -8.07 -0.75
C GLY A 51 -0.64 -7.53 0.63
N ALA A 52 0.64 -7.64 1.02
CA ALA A 52 1.09 -7.41 2.39
C ALA A 52 0.71 -6.02 2.90
N ILE A 53 0.96 -4.98 2.10
CA ILE A 53 0.63 -3.60 2.47
C ILE A 53 -0.88 -3.37 2.63
N PHE A 54 -1.71 -4.01 1.81
CA PHE A 54 -3.16 -3.88 1.90
C PHE A 54 -3.70 -4.58 3.14
N LYS A 55 -3.17 -5.76 3.46
CA LYS A 55 -3.49 -6.49 4.69
C LYS A 55 -3.09 -5.67 5.92
N GLU A 56 -1.87 -5.16 5.96
CA GLU A 56 -1.41 -4.35 7.09
C GLU A 56 -2.24 -3.07 7.27
N TRP A 57 -2.66 -2.42 6.18
CA TRP A 57 -3.55 -1.27 6.24
C TRP A 57 -4.93 -1.66 6.79
N ALA A 58 -5.47 -2.80 6.38
CA ALA A 58 -6.74 -3.31 6.90
C ALA A 58 -6.65 -3.62 8.40
N VAL A 59 -5.53 -4.18 8.87
CA VAL A 59 -5.28 -4.39 10.31
C VAL A 59 -5.18 -3.06 11.05
N HIS A 60 -4.42 -2.10 10.51
CA HIS A 60 -4.24 -0.78 11.12
C HIS A 60 -5.57 -0.01 11.26
N THR A 61 -6.41 -0.09 10.24
CA THR A 61 -7.75 0.51 10.21
C THR A 61 -8.82 -0.30 10.93
N GLY A 62 -8.48 -1.48 11.47
CA GLY A 62 -9.44 -2.36 12.15
C GLY A 62 -10.50 -2.97 11.21
N MET A 63 -10.29 -2.88 9.90
CA MET A 63 -11.10 -3.56 8.89
C MET A 63 -10.88 -5.08 8.92
N TYR A 64 -9.75 -5.53 9.44
CA TYR A 64 -9.39 -6.93 9.54
C TYR A 64 -8.67 -7.23 10.85
N THR A 65 -9.12 -8.27 11.55
CA THR A 65 -8.48 -8.84 12.73
C THR A 65 -8.03 -10.26 12.42
N GLU A 66 -6.72 -10.50 12.45
CA GLU A 66 -6.15 -11.81 12.15
C GLU A 66 -6.62 -12.88 13.15
N GLY A 67 -7.00 -14.05 12.63
CA GLY A 67 -7.55 -15.15 13.42
C GLY A 67 -9.00 -14.97 13.90
N VAL A 68 -9.62 -13.82 13.64
CA VAL A 68 -11.03 -13.54 14.00
C VAL A 68 -11.87 -13.37 12.74
N ASP A 69 -11.42 -12.50 11.82
CA ASP A 69 -12.14 -12.18 10.60
C ASP A 69 -11.69 -13.08 9.43
N THR A 70 -12.59 -13.29 8.46
CA THR A 70 -12.24 -13.94 7.19
C THR A 70 -11.44 -12.97 6.30
N PRO A 71 -10.28 -13.38 5.75
CA PRO A 71 -9.50 -12.55 4.83
C PRO A 71 -10.29 -12.09 3.60
N ASP A 72 -10.24 -10.80 3.28
CA ASP A 72 -10.81 -10.21 2.05
C ASP A 72 -9.81 -9.25 1.37
N PRO A 73 -8.82 -9.81 0.64
CA PRO A 73 -7.80 -9.01 -0.04
C PRO A 73 -8.38 -8.05 -1.10
N SER A 74 -9.55 -8.36 -1.65
CA SER A 74 -10.28 -7.52 -2.60
C SER A 74 -10.78 -6.24 -1.98
N ARG A 75 -11.39 -6.35 -0.82
CA ARG A 75 -11.85 -5.20 -0.06
C ARG A 75 -10.69 -4.34 0.45
N TRP A 76 -9.62 -4.97 0.95
CA TRP A 76 -8.47 -4.24 1.49
C TRP A 76 -7.75 -3.40 0.43
N GLU A 77 -7.48 -3.98 -0.74
CA GLU A 77 -6.86 -3.27 -1.86
C GLU A 77 -7.76 -2.12 -2.35
N THR A 78 -9.07 -2.37 -2.48
CA THR A 78 -10.01 -1.35 -2.94
C THR A 78 -10.03 -0.17 -1.97
N ASN A 79 -10.10 -0.44 -0.66
CA ASN A 79 -10.06 0.60 0.36
C ASN A 79 -8.75 1.39 0.29
N PHE A 80 -7.60 0.72 0.28
CA PHE A 80 -6.30 1.37 0.21
C PHE A 80 -6.19 2.28 -1.03
N ARG A 81 -6.61 1.78 -2.20
CA ARG A 81 -6.62 2.55 -3.45
C ARG A 81 -7.51 3.79 -3.37
N CYS A 82 -8.72 3.67 -2.81
CA CYS A 82 -9.60 4.82 -2.66
C CYS A 82 -8.97 5.87 -1.74
N VAL A 83 -8.43 5.47 -0.59
CA VAL A 83 -7.80 6.40 0.34
C VAL A 83 -6.56 7.07 -0.27
N MET A 84 -5.77 6.35 -1.07
CA MET A 84 -4.66 6.96 -1.84
C MET A 84 -5.17 7.98 -2.86
N ASN A 85 -6.20 7.64 -3.63
CA ASN A 85 -6.74 8.52 -4.68
C ASN A 85 -7.46 9.76 -4.12
N GLU A 86 -8.06 9.65 -2.93
CA GLU A 86 -8.73 10.76 -2.25
C GLU A 86 -7.75 11.66 -1.48
N SER A 87 -6.53 11.19 -1.21
CA SER A 87 -5.54 11.94 -0.47
C SER A 87 -4.88 13.03 -1.31
N THR A 88 -4.95 14.27 -0.86
CA THR A 88 -4.15 15.39 -1.40
C THR A 88 -2.66 15.30 -1.06
N GLU A 89 -2.29 14.36 -0.18
CA GLU A 89 -0.92 14.13 0.28
C GLU A 89 -0.24 12.98 -0.48
N ALA A 90 -0.93 12.36 -1.44
CA ALA A 90 -0.38 11.33 -2.33
C ALA A 90 -0.60 11.70 -3.79
N GLU A 91 0.50 11.82 -4.54
CA GLU A 91 0.49 12.07 -5.97
C GLU A 91 0.88 10.80 -6.72
N TYR A 92 0.02 10.33 -7.63
CA TYR A 92 0.32 9.16 -8.46
C TYR A 92 1.23 9.52 -9.63
N LEU A 93 2.44 8.97 -9.65
CA LEU A 93 3.44 9.20 -10.70
C LEU A 93 3.26 8.14 -11.81
N ARG A 94 2.27 8.37 -12.68
CA ARG A 94 1.92 7.43 -13.77
C ARG A 94 3.10 7.14 -14.69
N ASP A 95 3.88 8.14 -15.07
CA ASP A 95 5.01 7.99 -16.00
C ASP A 95 6.16 7.15 -15.43
N GLN A 96 6.19 6.96 -14.10
CA GLN A 96 7.16 6.11 -13.42
C GLN A 96 6.59 4.73 -13.06
N SER A 97 5.29 4.51 -13.29
CA SER A 97 4.58 3.28 -12.91
C SER A 97 4.51 2.29 -14.06
N GLN A 98 4.46 1.00 -13.74
CA GLN A 98 4.32 -0.06 -14.72
C GLN A 98 3.09 -0.92 -14.38
N GLU A 99 1.98 -0.71 -15.08
CA GLU A 99 0.72 -1.44 -14.83
C GLU A 99 0.59 -2.75 -15.63
N GLN A 100 1.58 -3.08 -16.45
CA GLN A 100 1.61 -4.24 -17.35
C GLN A 100 2.91 -5.04 -17.20
N GLY A 101 2.88 -6.31 -17.61
CA GLY A 101 4.00 -7.25 -17.46
C GLY A 101 3.90 -8.11 -16.20
N ASP A 102 4.93 -8.91 -15.95
CA ASP A 102 4.95 -9.94 -14.89
C ASP A 102 4.95 -9.36 -13.48
N SER A 103 5.63 -8.23 -13.25
CA SER A 103 5.74 -7.57 -11.94
C SER A 103 5.27 -6.11 -11.99
N PRO A 104 3.96 -5.87 -12.08
CA PRO A 104 3.42 -4.52 -12.14
C PRO A 104 3.58 -3.79 -10.81
N TYR A 105 3.77 -2.48 -10.87
CA TYR A 105 3.95 -1.62 -9.71
C TYR A 105 3.45 -0.20 -9.98
N ARG A 106 3.17 0.52 -8.90
CA ARG A 106 2.74 1.92 -8.89
C ARG A 106 3.70 2.77 -8.08
N VAL A 107 4.00 3.95 -8.59
CA VAL A 107 4.87 4.92 -7.94
C VAL A 107 4.05 6.10 -7.46
N TYR A 108 4.26 6.49 -6.21
CA TYR A 108 3.60 7.63 -5.59
C TYR A 108 4.62 8.59 -4.98
N ARG A 109 4.34 9.89 -5.01
CA ARG A 109 5.03 10.88 -4.18
C ARG A 109 4.17 11.19 -2.97
N LEU A 110 4.73 10.96 -1.79
CA LEU A 110 4.09 11.19 -0.50
C LEU A 110 4.57 12.51 0.08
N SER A 111 3.64 13.40 0.41
CA SER A 111 3.95 14.63 1.14
C SER A 111 4.65 14.32 2.48
N PRO A 112 5.54 15.20 2.96
CA PRO A 112 6.05 15.10 4.30
C PRO A 112 4.90 15.19 5.31
N SER A 113 4.96 14.39 6.37
CA SER A 113 3.99 14.47 7.47
C SER A 113 4.22 15.78 8.21
N SER A 114 3.24 16.70 8.14
CA SER A 114 3.20 17.91 8.97
C SER A 114 2.84 17.58 10.42
#